data_AF-A7KHC8-F1
#
_entry.id   AF-A7KHC8-F1
#
_cell.length_a   1.000
_cell.length_b   1.000
_cell.length_c   1.000
_cell.angle_alpha   90.00
_cell.angle_beta   90.00
_cell.angle_gamma   90.00
#
_symmetry.space_group_name_H-M   'P 1'
#
loop_
_entity.id
_entity.type
_entity.pdbx_description
1 polymer ?
#
loop_
_entity_poly.entity_id
_entity_poly.type
_entity_poly.pdbx_seq_one_letter_code
_entity_poly.pdbx_strand_id
1 'polypeptide(L)' 'MDEVFKFVYVMIIFPFLILDVATNAEKIRRCFNDAHCPPDMCTLGVIPKCSRFTICIC' A
#
# COMPACT_ATOMS: atom_id res chain seq x y z
N MET A 1 -31.37 -19.30 1.90
CA MET A 1 -30.17 -19.62 1.09
C MET A 1 -29.43 -18.33 0.72
N ASP A 2 -30.15 -17.27 0.31
CA ASP A 2 -29.58 -15.94 0.03
C ASP A 2 -28.70 -15.34 1.13
N GLU A 3 -29.11 -15.41 2.40
CA GLU A 3 -28.32 -14.83 3.50
C GLU A 3 -26.98 -15.54 3.69
N VAL A 4 -26.95 -16.85 3.48
CA VAL A 4 -25.72 -17.66 3.57
C VAL A 4 -24.79 -17.32 2.41
N PHE A 5 -25.31 -17.17 1.19
CA PHE A 5 -24.53 -16.72 0.04
C PHE A 5 -23.96 -15.31 0.26
N LYS A 6 -24.75 -14.39 0.81
CA LYS A 6 -24.31 -13.03 1.13
C LYS A 6 -23.20 -13.03 2.19
N PHE A 7 -23.34 -13.86 3.22
CA PHE A 7 -22.35 -14.00 4.27
C PHE A 7 -21.01 -14.52 3.73
N VAL A 8 -21.04 -15.60 2.93
CA VAL A 8 -19.85 -16.17 2.29
C VAL A 8 -19.20 -15.18 1.33
N TYR A 9 -20.00 -14.44 0.55
CA TYR A 9 -19.50 -13.43 -0.39
C TYR A 9 -18.77 -12.28 0.32
N VAL A 10 -19.34 -11.77 1.42
CA VAL A 10 -18.68 -10.74 2.24
C VAL A 10 -17.43 -11.31 2.90
N MET A 11 -17.48 -12.53 3.45
CA MET A 11 -16.32 -13.16 4.10
C MET A 11 -15.15 -13.40 3.14
N ILE A 12 -15.43 -13.62 1.85
CA ILE A 12 -14.40 -13.79 0.83
C ILE A 12 -13.92 -12.42 0.34
N ILE A 13 -14.80 -11.48 0.02
CA ILE A 13 -14.35 -10.23 -0.62
C ILE A 13 -13.63 -9.28 0.34
N PHE A 14 -14.09 -9.18 1.58
CA PHE A 14 -13.49 -8.29 2.57
C PHE A 14 -11.98 -8.55 2.76
N PRO A 15 -11.50 -9.78 3.01
CA PRO A 15 -10.08 -10.03 3.18
C PRO A 15 -9.28 -9.80 1.89
N PHE A 16 -9.85 -10.06 0.71
CA PHE A 16 -9.17 -9.76 -0.56
C PHE A 16 -9.00 -8.24 -0.75
N LEU A 17 -10.02 -7.44 -0.45
CA LEU A 17 -9.91 -5.98 -0.50
C LEU A 17 -8.86 -5.46 0.49
N ILE A 18 -8.79 -6.03 1.70
CA ILE A 18 -7.77 -5.66 2.70
C ILE A 18 -6.37 -6.02 2.19
N LEU A 19 -6.19 -7.23 1.63
CA LEU A 19 -4.93 -7.70 1.06
C LEU A 19 -4.46 -6.84 -0.12
N ASP A 20 -5.37 -6.45 -1.02
CA ASP A 20 -5.07 -5.58 -2.16
C ASP A 20 -4.64 -4.17 -1.70
N VAL A 21 -5.33 -3.59 -0.72
CA VAL A 21 -4.96 -2.28 -0.17
C VAL A 21 -3.60 -2.35 0.54
N ALA A 22 -3.35 -3.42 1.33
CA ALA A 22 -2.08 -3.61 2.02
C ALA A 22 -0.91 -3.79 1.05
N THR A 23 -1.06 -4.64 0.04
CA THR A 23 -0.01 -4.89 -0.96
C THR A 23 0.25 -3.67 -1.85
N ASN A 24 -0.77 -2.88 -2.20
CA ASN A 24 -0.57 -1.64 -2.94
C ASN A 24 0.08 -0.54 -2.08
N ALA A 25 -0.27 -0.46 -0.79
CA ALA A 25 0.40 0.45 0.15
C ALA A 25 1.88 0.10 0.33
N GLU A 26 2.23 -1.19 0.35
CA GLU A 26 3.64 -1.65 0.38
C GLU A 26 4.37 -1.35 -0.93
N LYS A 27 3.72 -1.52 -2.09
CA LYS A 27 4.31 -1.18 -3.39
C LYS A 27 4.64 0.31 -3.48
N ILE A 28 3.77 1.19 -2.98
CA ILE A 28 4.00 2.65 -2.97
C ILE A 28 5.22 3.01 -2.12
N ARG A 29 5.56 2.20 -1.12
CA ARG A 29 6.75 2.42 -0.28
C ARG A 29 8.01 1.81 -0.84
N ARG A 30 7.95 0.92 -1.85
CA ARG A 30 9.14 0.28 -2.40
C ARG A 30 9.85 1.19 -3.40
N CYS A 31 11.15 1.36 -3.22
CA CYS A 31 11.98 2.20 -4.09
C CYS A 31 13.23 1.47 -4.57
N PHE A 32 13.69 1.84 -5.76
CA PHE A 32 14.98 1.41 -6.32
C PHE A 32 15.98 2.55 -6.33
N ASN A 33 15.49 3.78 -6.53
CA ASN A 33 16.23 5.02 -6.47
C ASN A 33 15.33 6.12 -5.86
N ASP A 34 15.93 7.26 -5.53
CA ASP A 34 15.23 8.38 -4.90
C ASP A 34 14.06 8.91 -5.77
N ALA A 35 14.19 8.80 -7.10
CA ALA A 35 13.15 9.21 -8.05
C ALA A 35 11.88 8.35 -8.02
N HIS A 36 11.95 7.14 -7.44
CA HIS A 36 10.79 6.27 -7.28
C HIS A 36 9.89 6.70 -6.11
N CYS A 37 10.40 7.57 -5.22
CA CYS A 37 9.66 8.01 -4.05
C CYS A 37 8.74 9.19 -4.38
N PRO A 38 7.46 9.15 -3.95
CA PRO A 38 6.53 10.22 -4.22
C PRO A 38 6.97 11.52 -3.51
N PRO A 39 7.02 12.66 -4.21
CA PRO A 39 7.50 13.92 -3.65
C PRO A 39 6.62 14.43 -2.50
N ASP A 40 5.34 14.06 -2.51
CA ASP A 40 4.33 14.47 -1.52
C ASP A 40 4.28 13.58 -0.27
N MET A 41 5.22 12.65 -0.11
CA MET A 41 5.26 11.76 1.07
C MET A 41 5.76 12.46 2.34
N CYS A 42 6.55 13.52 2.20
CA CYS A 42 7.19 14.22 3.30
C CYS A 42 6.62 15.63 3.50
N THR A 43 6.82 16.18 4.69
CA THR A 43 6.46 17.58 4.99
C THR A 43 7.30 18.56 4.15
N LEU A 44 6.75 19.76 3.94
CA LEU A 44 7.36 20.82 3.11
C LEU A 44 8.86 20.99 3.40
N GLY A 45 9.66 20.83 2.35
CA GLY A 45 11.12 21.02 2.38
C GLY A 45 11.95 19.77 2.63
N VAL A 46 11.33 18.60 2.86
CA VAL A 46 12.04 17.32 3.00
C VAL A 46 11.99 16.55 1.68
N ILE A 47 13.16 16.20 1.14
CA ILE A 47 13.26 15.40 -0.09
C ILE A 47 13.23 13.92 0.31
N PRO A 48 12.21 13.16 -0.13
CA PRO A 48 12.14 11.73 0.15
C PRO A 48 13.33 11.00 -0.48
N LYS A 49 13.90 10.04 0.25
CA LYS A 49 15.05 9.24 -0.18
C LYS A 49 14.74 7.76 -0.17
N CYS A 50 15.41 7.04 -1.05
CA CYS A 50 15.35 5.59 -1.06
C CYS A 50 16.37 5.02 -0.07
N SER A 51 15.87 4.40 1.00
CA SER A 51 16.71 3.69 1.96
C SER A 51 17.26 2.39 1.36
N ARG A 52 18.38 1.89 1.92
CA ARG A 52 19.01 0.62 1.51
C ARG A 52 18.08 -0.59 1.60
N PHE A 53 17.00 -0.49 2.38
CA PHE A 53 15.98 -1.52 2.51
C PHE A 53 14.91 -1.47 1.40
N THR A 54 15.16 -0.73 0.32
CA THR A 54 14.20 -0.50 -0.77
C THR A 54 12.91 0.15 -0.28
N ILE A 55 13.01 1.05 0.71
CA ILE A 55 11.85 1.74 1.31
C ILE A 55 12.05 3.25 1.19
N CYS A 56 11.02 3.97 0.74
CA CYS A 56 10.99 5.43 0.78
C CYS A 56 10.93 5.92 2.21
N ILE A 57 11.86 6.81 2.55
CA ILE A 57 11.92 7.47 3.85
C ILE A 57 11.92 8.99 3.64
N CYS A 58 11.29 9.67 4.59
CA CYS A 58 11.62 11.04 4.96
C CYS A 58 12.73 10.92 6.03
#